data_AF-A0A235H746-F1
#
_entry.id   AF-A0A235H746-F1
#
_cell.length_a   1.000
_cell.length_b   1.000
_cell.length_c   1.000
_cell.angle_alpha   90.00
_cell.angle_beta   90.00
_cell.angle_gamma   90.00
#
_symmetry.space_group_name_H-M   'P 1'
#
loop_
_entity.id
_entity.type
_entity.pdbx_description
1 polymer ?
#
loop_
_entity_poly.entity_id
_entity_poly.type
_entity_poly.pdbx_seq_one_letter_code
_entity_poly.pdbx_strand_id
1 'polypeptide(L)'
;MRIAGRRRPARREPNPMMVDPMMGLGRVVSILILSGPLLCSAPLRADLRADEAPWLPVSQVMSELARNPDFVEALYRRLGRDPKAGGILGPDEIKRLREMILGKDFEGLDRFPGLTVQGMGRSVRLAGAVMDRSSDDGLPPEPATDGAAVDEELGIPAVGTPPAPDAYLRPLGFGLEAGDRVDPALAERYADGLRLAELLNRLSLNAPDGGGRYRVALDGRTLDTPRALMETLARDGHDVEVRDSRYFANFGDLIYHGRDVLTPFWIDTQLPVPGTDRTLLVPVSHSQHELVVRGPVVNADLSFYFGIDGQAVFRPSVTRDQAWVMGRVAHRYRGEDAMEVIRLAGVIVRAYDAIKRRHPELPFGGYYALGVCNDVNAMIELRMRGATTLFPLTLDPQFFTDEGEVGRLAESLPLDSRWRAVADPRRILGSLPVDDLAALPLPSLREDVKKVRAALESDRPSRYAAGDVALLGAAAAVILVAGLWSVRLWFVRGRR
;
A
#
# COMPACT_ATOMS: atom_id res chain seq x y z
N MET A 1 21.66 53.45 -52.40
CA MET A 1 22.82 52.71 -51.86
C MET A 1 22.30 51.40 -51.29
N ARG A 2 22.67 50.27 -51.91
CA ARG A 2 22.03 48.95 -51.78
C ARG A 2 23.14 47.94 -51.46
N ILE A 3 22.78 46.96 -50.62
CA ILE A 3 23.35 45.59 -50.45
C ILE A 3 24.56 45.41 -49.52
N ALA A 4 24.33 44.70 -48.40
CA ALA A 4 24.89 43.37 -48.06
C ALA A 4 24.42 43.01 -46.62
N GLY A 5 23.78 41.88 -46.28
CA GLY A 5 23.80 40.55 -46.88
C GLY A 5 24.69 39.59 -46.07
N ARG A 6 24.38 39.33 -44.78
CA ARG A 6 25.09 38.30 -43.97
C ARG A 6 24.27 37.01 -43.90
N ARG A 7 24.86 35.93 -44.46
CA ARG A 7 24.38 34.55 -44.44
C ARG A 7 24.53 33.94 -43.03
N ARG A 8 23.52 33.17 -42.60
CA ARG A 8 23.61 32.23 -41.46
C ARG A 8 24.30 30.93 -41.92
N PRO A 9 25.11 30.27 -41.08
CA PRO A 9 25.68 28.96 -41.39
C PRO A 9 24.62 27.85 -41.27
N ALA A 10 24.78 26.83 -42.11
CA ALA A 10 23.91 25.67 -42.23
C ALA A 10 23.94 24.78 -40.97
N ARG A 11 22.77 24.24 -40.61
CA ARG A 11 22.62 23.16 -39.63
C ARG A 11 23.35 21.91 -40.15
N ARG A 12 24.23 21.33 -39.33
CA ARG A 12 24.74 19.97 -39.51
C ARG A 12 23.60 19.00 -39.20
N GLU A 13 23.27 18.14 -40.16
CA GLU A 13 22.47 16.93 -39.93
C GLU A 13 23.29 15.93 -39.11
N PRO A 14 22.67 15.20 -38.15
CA PRO A 14 23.34 14.10 -37.47
C PRO A 14 23.48 12.89 -38.39
N ASN A 15 24.69 12.34 -38.46
CA ASN A 15 25.00 11.07 -39.13
C ASN A 15 24.13 9.93 -38.56
N PRO A 16 23.53 9.08 -39.41
CA PRO A 16 22.91 7.84 -38.97
C PRO A 16 24.00 6.86 -38.52
N MET A 17 23.95 6.41 -37.27
CA MET A 17 24.76 5.27 -36.86
C MET A 17 24.30 4.03 -37.62
N MET A 18 25.22 3.50 -38.43
CA MET A 18 25.19 2.16 -38.99
C MET A 18 25.03 1.15 -37.85
N VAL A 19 23.92 0.42 -37.86
CA VAL A 19 23.81 -0.88 -37.19
C VAL A 19 23.87 -1.91 -38.31
N ASP A 20 25.00 -2.60 -38.41
CA ASP A 20 25.19 -3.66 -39.39
C ASP A 20 24.45 -4.92 -38.92
N PRO A 21 23.60 -5.53 -39.77
CA PRO A 21 22.88 -6.76 -39.49
C PRO A 21 23.66 -8.00 -39.96
N MET A 22 23.15 -9.17 -39.57
CA MET A 22 23.45 -10.52 -40.09
C MET A 22 24.43 -11.38 -39.27
N MET A 23 23.87 -12.36 -38.56
CA MET A 23 23.97 -13.81 -38.85
C MET A 23 23.44 -14.58 -37.61
N GLY A 24 22.48 -15.50 -37.66
CA GLY A 24 21.92 -16.20 -38.80
C GLY A 24 20.54 -16.79 -38.50
N LEU A 25 19.69 -16.67 -39.51
CA LEU A 25 18.51 -17.47 -39.73
C LEU A 25 18.83 -18.36 -40.94
N GLY A 26 18.83 -19.68 -40.77
CA GLY A 26 18.87 -20.65 -41.86
C GLY A 26 17.76 -21.67 -41.63
N ARG A 27 16.55 -21.43 -42.16
CA ARG A 27 15.94 -22.03 -43.38
C ARG A 27 15.46 -23.48 -43.16
N VAL A 28 14.29 -23.98 -43.61
CA VAL A 28 13.21 -23.56 -44.54
C VAL A 28 12.11 -24.66 -44.41
N VAL A 29 10.84 -24.32 -44.11
CA VAL A 29 9.66 -24.21 -45.00
C VAL A 29 8.91 -25.53 -45.36
N SER A 30 7.62 -25.54 -44.99
CA SER A 30 6.42 -26.15 -45.62
C SER A 30 6.14 -27.66 -45.56
N ILE A 31 4.97 -28.04 -45.02
CA ILE A 31 3.72 -28.32 -45.78
C ILE A 31 2.53 -28.43 -44.79
N LEU A 32 1.36 -28.03 -45.28
CA LEU A 32 0.09 -27.82 -44.60
C LEU A 32 -0.90 -28.98 -44.94
N ILE A 33 -1.88 -29.22 -44.05
CA ILE A 33 -3.21 -29.85 -44.27
C ILE A 33 -3.35 -31.38 -44.00
N LEU A 34 -4.03 -31.80 -42.91
CA LEU A 34 -5.46 -32.21 -42.84
C LEU A 34 -5.82 -32.98 -41.52
N SER A 35 -6.92 -32.58 -40.87
CA SER A 35 -7.77 -33.32 -39.89
C SER A 35 -7.14 -33.76 -38.55
N GLY A 36 -7.74 -33.61 -37.36
CA GLY A 36 -9.10 -33.32 -36.93
C GLY A 36 -9.11 -33.18 -35.38
N PRO A 37 -10.27 -32.91 -34.75
CA PRO A 37 -10.38 -32.17 -33.50
C PRO A 37 -10.18 -33.03 -32.26
N LEU A 38 -9.20 -32.67 -31.43
CA LEU A 38 -9.11 -33.06 -30.02
C LEU A 38 -8.44 -31.93 -29.24
N LEU A 39 -9.13 -30.77 -29.16
CA LEU A 39 -8.97 -29.86 -28.03
C LEU A 39 -9.65 -30.50 -26.81
N CYS A 40 -9.06 -31.58 -26.32
CA CYS A 40 -9.14 -31.84 -24.89
C CYS A 40 -8.25 -30.79 -24.25
N SER A 41 -8.89 -29.72 -23.78
CA SER A 41 -8.38 -28.90 -22.69
C SER A 41 -7.91 -29.87 -21.60
N ALA A 42 -6.61 -30.18 -21.56
CA ALA A 42 -6.05 -30.79 -20.39
C ALA A 42 -6.17 -29.71 -19.31
N PRO A 43 -7.00 -29.89 -18.27
CA PRO A 43 -6.90 -29.00 -17.15
C PRO A 43 -5.47 -29.21 -16.62
N LEU A 44 -4.71 -28.12 -16.45
CA LEU A 44 -3.65 -28.11 -15.45
C LEU A 44 -4.34 -28.34 -14.10
N ARG A 45 -4.69 -29.59 -13.82
CA ARG A 45 -4.97 -30.08 -12.48
C ARG A 45 -3.60 -30.12 -11.80
N ALA A 46 -3.20 -28.98 -11.25
CA ALA A 46 -2.47 -29.02 -10.01
C ALA A 46 -3.36 -29.81 -9.05
N ASP A 47 -2.96 -31.04 -8.79
CA ASP A 47 -3.59 -31.99 -7.89
C ASP A 47 -3.37 -31.49 -6.44
N LEU A 48 -3.84 -30.28 -6.15
CA LEU A 48 -3.95 -29.77 -4.80
C LEU A 48 -5.01 -30.63 -4.14
N ARG A 49 -4.56 -31.57 -3.30
CA ARG A 49 -5.44 -32.27 -2.37
C ARG A 49 -6.30 -31.22 -1.70
N ALA A 50 -7.62 -31.41 -1.68
CA ALA A 50 -8.57 -30.44 -1.15
C ALA A 50 -8.28 -30.01 0.31
N ASP A 51 -7.43 -30.76 1.01
CA ASP A 51 -7.03 -30.54 2.41
C ASP A 51 -5.70 -29.76 2.57
N GLU A 52 -4.94 -29.49 1.50
CA GLU A 52 -3.68 -28.74 1.61
C GLU A 52 -3.91 -27.24 1.50
N ALA A 53 -3.30 -26.48 2.43
CA ALA A 53 -3.32 -25.02 2.37
C ALA A 53 -2.73 -24.54 1.02
N PRO A 54 -3.29 -23.50 0.40
CA PRO A 54 -2.82 -23.01 -0.90
C PRO A 54 -1.43 -22.36 -0.87
N TRP A 55 -0.82 -22.26 0.32
CA TRP A 55 0.48 -21.65 0.58
C TRP A 55 1.36 -22.53 1.47
N LEU A 56 2.66 -22.21 1.54
CA LEU A 56 3.66 -22.89 2.37
C LEU A 56 4.24 -21.94 3.43
N PRO A 57 4.46 -22.37 4.68
CA PRO A 57 5.25 -21.61 5.65
C PRO A 57 6.68 -21.39 5.16
N VAL A 58 7.28 -20.23 5.47
CA VAL A 58 8.71 -19.98 5.16
C VAL A 58 9.60 -21.00 5.85
N SER A 59 9.28 -21.38 7.09
CA SER A 59 10.01 -22.41 7.83
C SER A 59 10.11 -23.74 7.06
N GLN A 60 9.02 -24.19 6.44
CA GLN A 60 9.00 -25.40 5.63
C GLN A 60 9.90 -25.27 4.41
N VAL A 61 9.72 -24.19 3.63
CA VAL A 61 10.50 -23.94 2.41
C VAL A 61 12.00 -23.86 2.74
N MET A 62 12.36 -23.14 3.80
CA MET A 62 13.75 -23.00 4.22
C MET A 62 14.34 -24.31 4.76
N SER A 63 13.55 -25.11 5.48
CA SER A 63 13.96 -26.44 5.96
C SER A 63 14.25 -27.40 4.79
N GLU A 64 13.46 -27.35 3.73
CA GLU A 64 13.70 -28.14 2.51
C GLU A 64 14.92 -27.64 1.76
N LEU A 65 15.00 -26.33 1.48
CA LEU A 65 16.10 -25.72 0.74
C LEU A 65 17.44 -25.85 1.47
N ALA A 66 17.46 -25.79 2.80
CA ALA A 66 18.67 -25.97 3.61
C ALA A 66 19.28 -27.39 3.51
N ARG A 67 18.56 -28.37 2.96
CA ARG A 67 19.12 -29.70 2.64
C ARG A 67 19.98 -29.69 1.38
N ASN A 68 19.86 -28.65 0.55
CA ASN A 68 20.67 -28.47 -0.64
C ASN A 68 21.92 -27.62 -0.30
N PRO A 69 23.14 -28.19 -0.35
CA PRO A 69 24.36 -27.46 0.00
C PRO A 69 24.62 -26.25 -0.93
N ASP A 70 24.23 -26.34 -2.20
CA ASP A 70 24.41 -25.25 -3.17
C ASP A 70 23.51 -24.06 -2.84
N PHE A 71 22.29 -24.31 -2.36
CA PHE A 71 21.39 -23.26 -1.89
C PHE A 71 21.98 -22.55 -0.67
N VAL A 72 22.44 -23.32 0.32
CA VAL A 72 23.06 -22.78 1.53
C VAL A 72 24.26 -21.91 1.17
N GLU A 73 25.12 -22.37 0.26
CA GLU A 73 26.25 -21.60 -0.22
C GLU A 73 25.83 -20.31 -0.95
N ALA A 74 24.83 -20.38 -1.84
CA ALA A 74 24.30 -19.22 -2.55
C ALA A 74 23.72 -18.18 -1.58
N LEU A 75 22.97 -18.65 -0.57
CA LEU A 75 22.41 -17.81 0.49
C LEU A 75 23.50 -17.11 1.29
N TYR A 76 24.57 -17.82 1.68
CA TYR A 76 25.72 -17.23 2.34
C TYR A 76 26.40 -16.14 1.51
N ARG A 77 26.62 -16.41 0.21
CA ARG A 77 27.25 -15.44 -0.69
C ARG A 77 26.41 -14.16 -0.80
N ARG A 78 25.07 -14.28 -0.82
CA ARG A 78 24.16 -13.13 -0.87
C ARG A 78 24.11 -12.35 0.45
N LEU A 79 23.87 -13.03 1.58
CA LEU A 79 23.77 -12.38 2.90
C LEU A 79 25.11 -11.80 3.39
N GLY A 80 26.24 -12.35 2.95
CA GLY A 80 27.57 -11.96 3.45
C GLY A 80 28.31 -10.91 2.63
N ARG A 81 27.89 -10.62 1.39
CA ARG A 81 28.65 -9.73 0.48
C ARG A 81 27.94 -8.43 0.13
N ASP A 82 26.62 -8.41 0.20
CA ASP A 82 25.85 -7.23 -0.19
C ASP A 82 25.01 -6.73 0.98
N PRO A 83 25.39 -5.62 1.64
CA PRO A 83 24.56 -5.01 2.68
C PRO A 83 23.18 -4.57 2.15
N LYS A 84 22.97 -4.49 0.83
CA LYS A 84 21.68 -4.20 0.20
C LYS A 84 20.78 -5.45 0.06
N ALA A 85 21.33 -6.66 0.17
CA ALA A 85 20.56 -7.90 0.00
C ALA A 85 19.55 -8.17 1.12
N GLY A 86 19.70 -7.51 2.27
CA GLY A 86 18.76 -7.59 3.40
C GLY A 86 17.52 -6.70 3.26
N GLY A 87 17.44 -5.86 2.22
CA GLY A 87 16.35 -4.92 2.03
C GLY A 87 16.18 -3.98 3.22
N ILE A 88 15.00 -3.99 3.86
CA ILE A 88 14.65 -3.14 5.00
C ILE A 88 15.29 -3.65 6.32
N LEU A 89 15.87 -4.85 6.37
CA LEU A 89 16.46 -5.40 7.59
C LEU A 89 17.75 -4.66 7.96
N GLY A 90 17.84 -4.23 9.23
CA GLY A 90 19.07 -3.69 9.78
C GLY A 90 20.14 -4.76 10.02
N PRO A 91 21.38 -4.35 10.36
CA PRO A 91 22.49 -5.29 10.59
C PRO A 91 22.20 -6.34 11.68
N ASP A 92 21.51 -5.94 12.76
CA ASP A 92 21.16 -6.84 13.86
C ASP A 92 20.10 -7.86 13.44
N GLU A 93 19.13 -7.44 12.64
CA GLU A 93 18.13 -8.33 12.04
C GLU A 93 18.77 -9.31 11.07
N ILE A 94 19.66 -8.86 10.18
CA ILE A 94 20.39 -9.75 9.26
C ILE A 94 21.21 -10.79 10.05
N LYS A 95 21.87 -10.36 11.14
CA LYS A 95 22.61 -11.27 12.02
C LYS A 95 21.67 -12.31 12.65
N ARG A 96 20.52 -11.90 13.18
CA ARG A 96 19.54 -12.81 13.79
C ARG A 96 18.92 -13.76 12.76
N LEU A 97 18.63 -13.28 11.54
CA LEU A 97 18.19 -14.10 10.43
C LEU A 97 19.20 -15.22 10.12
N ARG A 98 20.48 -14.85 10.04
CA ARG A 98 21.56 -15.80 9.85
C ARG A 98 21.63 -16.80 11.00
N GLU A 99 21.59 -16.34 12.25
CA GLU A 99 21.64 -17.23 13.43
C GLU A 99 20.50 -18.26 13.42
N MET A 100 19.27 -17.88 13.06
CA MET A 100 18.16 -18.83 12.96
C MET A 100 18.36 -19.85 11.84
N ILE A 101 18.76 -19.41 10.64
CA ILE A 101 18.99 -20.31 9.51
C ILE A 101 20.13 -21.30 9.82
N LEU A 102 21.20 -20.84 10.46
CA LEU A 102 22.35 -21.68 10.80
C LEU A 102 22.11 -22.57 12.01
N GLY A 103 21.38 -22.06 12.99
CA GLY A 103 20.90 -22.81 14.15
C GLY A 103 19.79 -23.80 13.80
N LYS A 104 19.28 -23.78 12.55
CA LYS A 104 18.12 -24.55 12.08
C LYS A 104 16.85 -24.27 12.87
N ASP A 105 16.75 -23.07 13.44
CA ASP A 105 15.53 -22.52 14.04
C ASP A 105 14.60 -21.99 12.94
N PHE A 106 14.09 -22.92 12.13
CA PHE A 106 13.22 -22.54 11.01
C PHE A 106 11.86 -22.04 11.50
N GLU A 107 11.35 -22.56 12.62
CA GLU A 107 10.08 -22.08 13.21
C GLU A 107 10.18 -20.60 13.62
N GLY A 108 11.35 -20.16 14.09
CA GLY A 108 11.60 -18.74 14.37
C GLY A 108 11.43 -17.83 13.16
N LEU A 109 11.66 -18.34 11.93
CA LEU A 109 11.49 -17.56 10.70
C LEU A 109 10.03 -17.18 10.44
N ASP A 110 9.08 -18.01 10.88
CA ASP A 110 7.65 -17.74 10.69
C ASP A 110 7.15 -16.56 11.56
N ARG A 111 8.02 -15.97 12.42
CA ARG A 111 7.72 -14.80 13.27
C ARG A 111 8.76 -13.68 13.15
N PHE A 112 9.73 -13.82 12.27
CA PHE A 112 10.83 -12.87 12.09
C PHE A 112 10.46 -11.78 11.06
N PRO A 113 10.90 -10.51 11.20
CA PRO A 113 11.80 -9.95 12.22
C PRO A 113 11.13 -9.50 13.53
N GLY A 114 9.79 -9.45 13.59
CA GLY A 114 9.05 -9.06 14.80
C GLY A 114 9.49 -7.69 15.33
N LEU A 115 9.49 -6.67 14.48
CA LEU A 115 9.96 -5.32 14.84
C LEU A 115 8.82 -4.45 15.34
N THR A 116 9.09 -3.57 16.30
CA THR A 116 8.15 -2.49 16.59
C THR A 116 8.07 -1.53 15.40
N VAL A 117 6.99 -0.74 15.32
CA VAL A 117 6.88 0.33 14.32
C VAL A 117 8.13 1.21 14.35
N GLN A 118 8.53 1.71 15.52
CA GLN A 118 9.76 2.50 15.66
C GLN A 118 11.03 1.77 15.17
N GLY A 119 11.16 0.47 15.48
CA GLY A 119 12.27 -0.36 15.03
C GLY A 119 12.34 -0.47 13.51
N MET A 120 11.20 -0.68 12.86
CA MET A 120 11.09 -0.68 11.40
C MET A 120 11.51 0.68 10.81
N GLY A 121 11.03 1.79 11.39
CA GLY A 121 11.44 3.13 10.94
C GLY A 121 12.92 3.43 11.08
N ARG A 122 13.57 2.90 12.13
CA ARG A 122 15.01 2.97 12.28
C ARG A 122 15.71 2.17 11.18
N SER A 123 15.22 0.97 10.88
CA SER A 123 15.81 0.08 9.88
C SER A 123 15.72 0.68 8.48
N VAL A 124 14.56 1.26 8.10
CA VAL A 124 14.40 1.99 6.83
C VAL A 124 15.37 3.17 6.72
N ARG A 125 15.53 3.98 7.78
CA ARG A 125 16.48 5.11 7.76
C ARG A 125 17.93 4.65 7.62
N LEU A 126 18.31 3.56 8.30
CA LEU A 126 19.65 2.98 8.17
C LEU A 126 19.89 2.44 6.76
N ALA A 127 18.91 1.74 6.18
CA ALA A 127 18.98 1.26 4.81
C ALA A 127 19.11 2.42 3.80
N GLY A 128 18.32 3.48 3.97
CA GLY A 128 18.38 4.69 3.15
C GLY A 128 19.77 5.35 3.19
N ALA A 129 20.33 5.54 4.39
CA ALA A 129 21.66 6.12 4.58
C ALA A 129 22.79 5.30 3.94
N VAL A 130 22.60 3.99 3.76
CA VAL A 130 23.54 3.12 3.03
C VAL A 130 23.36 3.25 1.52
N MET A 131 22.14 3.41 1.03
CA MET A 131 21.84 3.55 -0.40
C MET A 131 22.30 4.89 -0.98
N ASP A 132 22.08 6.01 -0.28
CA ASP A 132 22.45 7.36 -0.74
C ASP A 132 23.95 7.51 -0.99
N ARG A 133 24.78 6.71 -0.32
CA ARG A 133 26.24 6.71 -0.53
C ARG A 133 26.68 6.03 -1.83
N SER A 134 25.76 5.40 -2.54
CA SER A 134 26.07 4.51 -3.67
C SER A 134 25.45 4.90 -5.00
N SER A 135 24.59 5.92 -5.02
CA SER A 135 23.91 6.39 -6.23
C SER A 135 24.43 7.76 -6.65
N ASP A 136 25.43 7.77 -7.53
CA ASP A 136 25.95 9.00 -8.18
C ASP A 136 25.20 9.33 -9.49
N ASP A 137 24.27 8.47 -9.97
CA ASP A 137 23.80 8.54 -11.38
C ASP A 137 22.27 8.63 -11.60
N GLY A 138 21.45 8.71 -10.56
CA GLY A 138 20.00 8.75 -10.69
C GLY A 138 19.41 10.14 -10.48
N LEU A 139 19.45 11.03 -11.48
CA LEU A 139 18.69 12.28 -11.41
C LEU A 139 17.21 11.94 -11.16
N PRO A 140 16.53 12.66 -10.25
CA PRO A 140 15.10 12.49 -10.06
C PRO A 140 14.37 12.67 -11.40
N PRO A 141 13.29 11.91 -11.66
CA PRO A 141 12.55 12.03 -12.91
C PRO A 141 12.20 13.50 -13.15
N GLU A 142 12.44 13.99 -14.38
CA GLU A 142 12.12 15.37 -14.72
C GLU A 142 10.65 15.64 -14.36
N PRO A 143 10.36 16.80 -13.74
CA PRO A 143 9.00 17.14 -13.37
C PRO A 143 8.09 17.06 -14.58
N ALA A 144 6.85 16.60 -14.37
CA ALA A 144 5.80 16.71 -15.37
C ALA A 144 5.77 18.18 -15.83
N THR A 145 6.15 18.37 -17.09
CA THR A 145 6.55 19.62 -17.71
C THR A 145 5.60 20.78 -17.42
N ASP A 146 6.16 21.97 -17.21
CA ASP A 146 5.55 23.32 -17.34
C ASP A 146 5.06 23.57 -18.79
N GLY A 147 4.30 22.61 -19.32
CA GLY A 147 3.78 22.62 -20.68
C GLY A 147 2.53 23.49 -20.80
N ALA A 148 2.28 23.96 -22.02
CA ALA A 148 0.99 24.53 -22.39
C ALA A 148 -0.14 23.57 -22.00
N ALA A 149 -1.35 24.10 -21.79
CA ALA A 149 -2.52 23.28 -21.53
C ALA A 149 -2.62 22.16 -22.59
N VAL A 150 -2.68 20.91 -22.12
CA VAL A 150 -2.82 19.74 -22.98
C VAL A 150 -4.26 19.28 -22.88
N ASP A 151 -5.00 19.42 -23.97
CA ASP A 151 -6.31 18.80 -24.13
C ASP A 151 -6.10 17.42 -24.73
N GLU A 152 -6.40 16.38 -23.96
CA GLU A 152 -6.21 14.99 -24.36
C GLU A 152 -7.55 14.26 -24.37
N GLU A 153 -7.84 13.50 -25.42
CA GLU A 153 -9.03 12.64 -25.41
C GLU A 153 -8.82 11.46 -24.44
N LEU A 154 -9.89 11.00 -23.79
CA LEU A 154 -9.85 9.84 -22.89
C LEU A 154 -9.21 8.61 -23.58
N GLY A 155 -9.38 8.50 -24.91
CA GLY A 155 -8.65 7.55 -25.76
C GLY A 155 -9.27 6.15 -25.72
N ILE A 156 -10.51 6.04 -26.18
CA ILE A 156 -11.31 4.80 -26.09
C ILE A 156 -11.48 4.13 -27.45
N PRO A 157 -11.41 2.79 -27.51
CA PRO A 157 -10.91 1.90 -26.46
C PRO A 157 -9.40 2.09 -26.25
N ALA A 158 -8.91 1.92 -25.03
CA ALA A 158 -7.48 2.02 -24.80
C ALA A 158 -6.77 0.86 -25.52
N VAL A 159 -5.73 1.18 -26.30
CA VAL A 159 -4.92 0.18 -27.00
C VAL A 159 -3.74 -0.20 -26.11
N GLY A 160 -3.63 -1.47 -25.76
CA GLY A 160 -2.51 -1.99 -24.98
C GLY A 160 -2.50 -3.51 -24.98
N THR A 161 -1.31 -4.10 -24.95
CA THR A 161 -1.17 -5.55 -24.75
C THR A 161 -1.10 -5.81 -23.25
N PRO A 162 -1.92 -6.73 -22.68
CA PRO A 162 -1.77 -7.11 -21.28
C PRO A 162 -0.37 -7.67 -21.02
N PRO A 163 0.16 -7.53 -19.80
CA PRO A 163 1.42 -8.17 -19.45
C PRO A 163 1.31 -9.69 -19.61
N ALA A 164 2.43 -10.33 -19.97
CA ALA A 164 2.51 -11.79 -19.98
C ALA A 164 2.23 -12.36 -18.57
N PRO A 165 1.68 -13.59 -18.45
CA PRO A 165 1.30 -14.18 -17.15
C PRO A 165 2.40 -14.16 -16.07
N ASP A 166 3.66 -14.26 -16.50
CA ASP A 166 4.89 -14.32 -15.70
C ASP A 166 5.73 -13.03 -15.79
N ALA A 167 5.19 -11.94 -16.35
CA ALA A 167 5.94 -10.71 -16.61
C ALA A 167 6.60 -10.09 -15.36
N TYR A 168 6.08 -10.38 -14.16
CA TYR A 168 6.58 -9.87 -12.89
C TYR A 168 7.34 -10.92 -12.07
N LEU A 169 7.43 -12.17 -12.55
CA LEU A 169 8.13 -13.23 -11.86
C LEU A 169 9.63 -13.21 -12.16
N ARG A 170 10.45 -13.33 -11.12
CA ARG A 170 11.90 -13.43 -11.22
C ARG A 170 12.37 -14.76 -10.63
N PRO A 171 13.03 -15.63 -11.42
CA PRO A 171 13.56 -16.87 -10.88
C PRO A 171 14.72 -16.58 -9.92
N LEU A 172 14.67 -17.14 -8.72
CA LEU A 172 15.73 -17.05 -7.70
C LEU A 172 16.63 -18.30 -7.68
N GLY A 173 16.25 -19.35 -8.41
CA GLY A 173 16.90 -20.66 -8.44
C GLY A 173 16.28 -21.63 -7.42
N PHE A 174 16.66 -22.91 -7.49
CA PHE A 174 16.21 -23.94 -6.53
C PHE A 174 14.68 -24.08 -6.41
N GLY A 175 13.94 -23.79 -7.49
CA GLY A 175 12.48 -23.80 -7.47
C GLY A 175 11.83 -22.59 -6.82
N LEU A 176 12.61 -21.59 -6.38
CA LEU A 176 12.12 -20.32 -5.88
C LEU A 176 11.97 -19.29 -7.01
N GLU A 177 10.89 -18.53 -6.92
CA GLU A 177 10.59 -17.35 -7.71
C GLU A 177 10.16 -16.22 -6.77
N ALA A 178 10.37 -14.98 -7.19
CA ALA A 178 9.90 -13.79 -6.48
C ALA A 178 9.13 -12.86 -7.42
N GLY A 179 8.05 -12.29 -6.90
CA GLY A 179 7.19 -11.33 -7.60
C GLY A 179 5.76 -11.83 -7.77
N ASP A 180 4.98 -11.01 -8.45
CA ASP A 180 3.54 -11.26 -8.60
C ASP A 180 3.20 -12.08 -9.84
N ARG A 181 2.07 -12.77 -9.77
CA ARG A 181 1.43 -13.39 -10.94
C ARG A 181 0.41 -12.43 -11.51
N VAL A 182 0.26 -12.40 -12.82
CA VAL A 182 -0.84 -11.66 -13.46
C VAL A 182 -2.16 -12.38 -13.20
N ASP A 183 -3.20 -11.62 -12.83
CA ASP A 183 -4.58 -12.12 -12.79
C ASP A 183 -5.17 -12.04 -14.20
N PRO A 184 -5.56 -13.17 -14.84
CA PRO A 184 -6.12 -13.15 -16.18
C PRO A 184 -7.37 -12.28 -16.31
N ALA A 185 -8.23 -12.23 -15.29
CA ALA A 185 -9.47 -11.45 -15.32
C ALA A 185 -9.22 -9.94 -15.18
N LEU A 186 -8.13 -9.54 -14.53
CA LEU A 186 -7.69 -8.14 -14.48
C LEU A 186 -6.89 -7.75 -15.73
N ALA A 187 -6.10 -8.67 -16.27
CA ALA A 187 -5.29 -8.47 -17.47
C ALA A 187 -6.13 -8.04 -18.68
N GLU A 188 -7.33 -8.61 -18.85
CA GLU A 188 -8.27 -8.23 -19.91
C GLU A 188 -8.64 -6.73 -19.88
N ARG A 189 -8.55 -6.10 -18.70
CA ARG A 189 -8.87 -4.69 -18.45
C ARG A 189 -7.64 -3.80 -18.27
N TYR A 190 -6.45 -4.34 -18.49
CA TYR A 190 -5.20 -3.66 -18.17
C TYR A 190 -4.99 -2.37 -18.96
N ALA A 191 -5.30 -2.37 -20.26
CA ALA A 191 -5.09 -1.20 -21.11
C ALA A 191 -5.94 0.00 -20.64
N ASP A 192 -7.23 -0.23 -20.37
CA ASP A 192 -8.15 0.77 -19.82
C ASP A 192 -7.71 1.22 -18.42
N GLY A 193 -7.30 0.28 -17.57
CA GLY A 193 -6.78 0.59 -16.23
C GLY A 193 -5.52 1.45 -16.27
N LEU A 194 -4.55 1.10 -17.11
CA LEU A 194 -3.31 1.85 -17.26
C LEU A 194 -3.60 3.28 -17.74
N ARG A 195 -4.49 3.41 -18.73
CA ARG A 195 -4.89 4.69 -19.28
C ARG A 195 -5.61 5.55 -18.24
N LEU A 196 -6.62 5.00 -17.57
CA LEU A 196 -7.37 5.75 -16.56
C LEU A 196 -6.46 6.18 -15.40
N ALA A 197 -5.55 5.32 -14.94
CA ALA A 197 -4.58 5.67 -13.90
C ALA A 197 -3.69 6.86 -14.33
N GLU A 198 -3.16 6.86 -15.56
CA GLU A 198 -2.36 7.97 -16.09
C GLU A 198 -3.14 9.28 -16.07
N LEU A 199 -4.39 9.27 -16.56
CA LEU A 199 -5.25 10.45 -16.59
C LEU A 199 -5.56 10.98 -15.20
N LEU A 200 -5.93 10.10 -14.26
CA LEU A 200 -6.23 10.50 -12.89
C LEU A 200 -5.00 11.09 -12.20
N ASN A 201 -3.81 10.50 -12.40
CA ASN A 201 -2.57 11.03 -11.87
C ASN A 201 -2.24 12.42 -12.44
N ARG A 202 -2.34 12.61 -13.77
CA ARG A 202 -2.10 13.92 -14.42
C ARG A 202 -3.10 14.98 -13.97
N LEU A 203 -4.40 14.65 -13.96
CA LEU A 203 -5.46 15.54 -13.48
C LEU A 203 -5.26 15.92 -12.00
N SER A 204 -4.73 15.01 -11.19
CA SER A 204 -4.46 15.29 -9.77
C SER A 204 -3.38 16.37 -9.58
N LEU A 205 -2.40 16.44 -10.47
CA LEU A 205 -1.30 17.40 -10.40
C LEU A 205 -1.69 18.82 -10.83
N ASN A 206 -2.90 19.04 -11.35
CA ASN A 206 -3.39 20.38 -11.66
C ASN A 206 -3.41 21.27 -10.41
N ALA A 207 -2.87 22.49 -10.54
CA ALA A 207 -2.91 23.48 -9.48
C ALA A 207 -4.33 24.07 -9.32
N PRO A 208 -4.81 24.27 -8.08
CA PRO A 208 -6.14 24.83 -7.83
C PRO A 208 -6.28 26.27 -8.35
N ASP A 209 -5.22 27.08 -8.24
CA ASP A 209 -5.29 28.55 -8.40
C ASP A 209 -4.87 29.08 -9.79
N GLY A 210 -4.63 28.19 -10.77
CA GLY A 210 -4.33 28.58 -12.16
C GLY A 210 -3.01 28.02 -12.71
N GLY A 211 -2.66 28.39 -13.95
CA GLY A 211 -1.51 27.86 -14.69
C GLY A 211 -1.91 27.01 -15.90
N GLY A 212 -0.93 26.44 -16.62
CA GLY A 212 -1.19 25.40 -17.61
C GLY A 212 -1.89 24.22 -16.94
N ARG A 213 -3.05 23.80 -17.46
CA ARG A 213 -3.84 22.70 -16.91
C ARG A 213 -3.85 21.54 -17.89
N TYR A 214 -3.65 20.35 -17.35
CA TYR A 214 -3.98 19.13 -18.05
C TYR A 214 -5.50 18.96 -18.09
N ARG A 215 -6.07 18.68 -19.25
CA ARG A 215 -7.51 18.56 -19.45
C ARG A 215 -7.81 17.30 -20.25
N VAL A 216 -8.89 16.64 -19.87
CA VAL A 216 -9.43 15.49 -20.60
C VAL A 216 -10.68 15.91 -21.33
N ALA A 217 -10.75 15.63 -22.63
CA ALA A 217 -11.94 15.79 -23.44
C ALA A 217 -12.75 14.48 -23.47
N LEU A 218 -14.05 14.57 -23.15
CA LEU A 218 -14.99 13.45 -23.18
C LEU A 218 -16.37 13.94 -23.66
N ASP A 219 -16.80 13.47 -24.84
CA ASP A 219 -18.04 13.88 -25.51
C ASP A 219 -18.21 15.41 -25.61
N GLY A 220 -17.14 16.10 -26.00
CA GLY A 220 -17.12 17.56 -26.11
C GLY A 220 -17.13 18.32 -24.78
N ARG A 221 -17.08 17.63 -23.64
CA ARG A 221 -16.86 18.23 -22.31
C ARG A 221 -15.38 18.22 -21.99
N THR A 222 -14.90 19.30 -21.38
CA THR A 222 -13.51 19.44 -20.93
C THR A 222 -13.46 19.31 -19.41
N LEU A 223 -12.65 18.38 -18.92
CA LEU A 223 -12.58 17.97 -17.51
C LEU A 223 -11.16 18.17 -16.99
N ASP A 224 -10.99 18.81 -15.84
CA ASP A 224 -9.67 19.19 -15.31
C ASP A 224 -9.40 18.68 -13.88
N THR A 225 -10.23 17.76 -13.37
CA THR A 225 -10.00 17.10 -12.08
C THR A 225 -10.36 15.60 -12.15
N PRO A 226 -9.75 14.75 -11.28
CA PRO A 226 -10.13 13.35 -11.18
C PRO A 226 -11.62 13.15 -10.90
N ARG A 227 -12.18 13.97 -9.98
CA ARG A 227 -13.61 13.93 -9.63
C ARG A 227 -14.49 14.25 -10.83
N ALA A 228 -14.20 15.32 -11.58
CA ALA A 228 -14.99 15.68 -12.75
C ALA A 228 -14.98 14.60 -13.84
N LEU A 229 -13.84 13.95 -14.06
CA LEU A 229 -13.74 12.79 -14.97
C LEU A 229 -14.67 11.65 -14.53
N MET A 230 -14.57 11.24 -13.27
CA MET A 230 -15.31 10.09 -12.75
C MET A 230 -16.81 10.36 -12.61
N GLU A 231 -17.21 11.58 -12.25
CA GLU A 231 -18.62 11.99 -12.26
C GLU A 231 -19.20 11.96 -13.68
N THR A 232 -18.42 12.37 -14.67
CA THR A 232 -18.84 12.37 -16.07
C THR A 232 -19.04 10.95 -16.56
N LEU A 233 -18.08 10.05 -16.31
CA LEU A 233 -18.23 8.61 -16.62
C LEU A 233 -19.49 8.02 -15.96
N ALA A 234 -19.74 8.33 -14.68
CA ALA A 234 -20.93 7.85 -13.98
C ALA A 234 -22.23 8.35 -14.61
N ARG A 235 -22.30 9.64 -15.01
CA ARG A 235 -23.46 10.20 -15.74
C ARG A 235 -23.67 9.55 -17.09
N ASP A 236 -22.60 9.12 -17.75
CA ASP A 236 -22.65 8.44 -19.04
C ASP A 236 -22.89 6.92 -18.91
N GLY A 237 -23.31 6.46 -17.73
CA GLY A 237 -23.77 5.09 -17.50
C GLY A 237 -22.72 4.12 -16.98
N HIS A 238 -21.58 4.60 -16.45
CA HIS A 238 -20.62 3.74 -15.75
C HIS A 238 -21.05 3.50 -14.31
N ASP A 239 -20.85 2.27 -13.82
CA ASP A 239 -20.80 1.99 -12.38
C ASP A 239 -19.40 2.31 -11.86
N VAL A 240 -19.35 3.13 -10.82
CA VAL A 240 -18.11 3.53 -10.14
C VAL A 240 -18.25 3.19 -8.66
N GLU A 241 -17.46 2.21 -8.22
CA GLU A 241 -17.34 1.81 -6.82
C GLU A 241 -15.91 2.06 -6.34
N VAL A 242 -15.76 2.55 -5.11
CA VAL A 242 -14.47 2.55 -4.42
C VAL A 242 -14.54 1.65 -3.19
N ARG A 243 -13.57 0.76 -3.03
CA ARG A 243 -13.47 -0.18 -1.90
C ARG A 243 -12.27 0.20 -1.05
N ASP A 244 -12.49 0.39 0.25
CA ASP A 244 -11.39 0.47 1.22
C ASP A 244 -10.98 -0.96 1.60
N SER A 245 -9.98 -1.49 0.91
CA SER A 245 -9.56 -2.89 1.00
C SER A 245 -8.36 -3.08 1.93
N ARG A 246 -8.36 -4.18 2.67
CA ARG A 246 -7.38 -4.55 3.71
C ARG A 246 -6.77 -5.90 3.38
N TYR A 247 -5.44 -5.99 3.46
CA TYR A 247 -4.62 -7.16 3.17
C TYR A 247 -3.54 -7.32 4.25
N PHE A 248 -2.91 -8.48 4.32
CA PHE A 248 -1.55 -8.53 4.86
C PHE A 248 -0.55 -8.10 3.79
N ALA A 249 0.42 -7.29 4.17
CA ALA A 249 1.49 -6.88 3.29
C ALA A 249 2.41 -8.07 3.01
N ASN A 250 2.67 -8.31 1.73
CA ASN A 250 3.67 -9.27 1.28
C ASN A 250 4.93 -8.52 0.86
N PHE A 251 6.05 -8.78 1.52
CA PHE A 251 7.34 -8.18 1.17
C PHE A 251 8.27 -9.18 0.47
N GLY A 252 7.96 -10.47 0.54
CA GLY A 252 8.77 -11.51 -0.07
C GLY A 252 8.30 -11.86 -1.48
N ASP A 253 6.99 -11.82 -1.72
CA ASP A 253 6.33 -12.28 -2.96
C ASP A 253 6.90 -13.62 -3.44
N LEU A 254 7.19 -14.51 -2.50
CA LEU A 254 7.91 -15.75 -2.79
C LEU A 254 6.94 -16.82 -3.27
N ILE A 255 7.40 -17.57 -4.25
CA ILE A 255 6.73 -18.76 -4.79
C ILE A 255 7.76 -19.89 -4.79
N TYR A 256 7.36 -21.06 -4.28
CA TYR A 256 8.20 -22.25 -4.26
C TYR A 256 7.49 -23.40 -4.98
N HIS A 257 8.09 -23.88 -6.06
CA HIS A 257 7.51 -24.91 -6.94
C HIS A 257 6.05 -24.62 -7.33
N GLY A 258 5.79 -23.35 -7.65
CA GLY A 258 4.47 -22.89 -8.08
C GLY A 258 3.47 -22.62 -6.94
N ARG A 259 3.82 -22.85 -5.68
CA ARG A 259 2.97 -22.55 -4.51
C ARG A 259 3.39 -21.25 -3.86
N ASP A 260 2.42 -20.46 -3.40
CA ASP A 260 2.69 -19.21 -2.70
C ASP A 260 3.39 -19.52 -1.37
N VAL A 261 4.32 -18.66 -0.95
CA VAL A 261 5.05 -18.81 0.32
C VAL A 261 4.63 -17.69 1.25
N LEU A 262 4.27 -18.04 2.49
CA LEU A 262 3.84 -17.10 3.52
C LEU A 262 5.02 -16.28 4.01
N THR A 263 5.23 -15.09 3.42
CA THR A 263 6.34 -14.17 3.73
C THR A 263 5.88 -12.86 4.39
N PRO A 264 5.21 -12.92 5.56
CA PRO A 264 4.81 -11.74 6.29
C PRO A 264 6.02 -11.01 6.86
N PHE A 265 5.94 -9.69 6.89
CA PHE A 265 6.79 -8.89 7.76
C PHE A 265 6.02 -8.67 9.07
N TRP A 266 6.59 -9.11 10.19
CA TRP A 266 5.92 -9.06 11.48
C TRP A 266 6.17 -7.75 12.23
N ILE A 267 5.09 -7.13 12.70
CA ILE A 267 5.13 -6.01 13.64
C ILE A 267 4.86 -6.50 15.06
N ASP A 268 5.75 -6.14 15.98
CA ASP A 268 5.47 -6.13 17.39
C ASP A 268 4.62 -4.90 17.76
N THR A 269 3.37 -5.16 18.10
CA THR A 269 2.38 -4.14 18.46
C THR A 269 2.58 -3.59 19.88
N GLN A 270 3.47 -4.20 20.66
CA GLN A 270 3.68 -3.94 22.09
C GLN A 270 2.46 -4.19 22.99
N LEU A 271 1.38 -4.73 22.42
CA LEU A 271 0.17 -5.08 23.16
C LEU A 271 0.38 -6.43 23.85
N PRO A 272 0.27 -6.56 25.17
CA PRO A 272 0.44 -7.85 25.84
C PRO A 272 -0.64 -8.84 25.41
N VAL A 273 -0.26 -10.11 25.23
CA VAL A 273 -1.21 -11.19 25.00
C VAL A 273 -1.63 -11.77 26.37
N PRO A 274 -2.93 -11.71 26.74
CA PRO A 274 -3.41 -12.17 28.03
C PRO A 274 -3.00 -13.61 28.37
N GLY A 275 -2.52 -13.81 29.59
CA GLY A 275 -2.06 -15.11 30.10
C GLY A 275 -0.73 -15.59 29.53
N THR A 276 0.09 -14.67 28.98
CA THR A 276 1.43 -14.97 28.47
C THR A 276 2.37 -13.79 28.76
N ASP A 277 3.69 -14.01 28.67
CA ASP A 277 4.72 -12.96 28.85
C ASP A 277 5.12 -12.27 27.53
N ARG A 278 4.38 -12.51 26.44
CA ARG A 278 4.71 -12.01 25.10
C ARG A 278 3.73 -10.93 24.63
N THR A 279 4.19 -10.14 23.68
CA THR A 279 3.40 -9.16 22.96
C THR A 279 2.75 -9.77 21.72
N LEU A 280 1.67 -9.14 21.24
CA LEU A 280 0.98 -9.52 20.03
C LEU A 280 1.84 -9.13 18.83
N LEU A 281 2.30 -10.13 18.09
CA LEU A 281 2.85 -9.95 16.76
C LEU A 281 1.74 -10.07 15.73
N VAL A 282 1.69 -9.15 14.77
CA VAL A 282 0.78 -9.22 13.61
C VAL A 282 1.58 -9.05 12.33
N PRO A 283 1.22 -9.72 11.22
CA PRO A 283 1.75 -9.33 9.92
C PRO A 283 1.37 -7.87 9.65
N VAL A 284 2.28 -7.09 9.06
CA VAL A 284 2.02 -5.71 8.65
C VAL A 284 0.79 -5.71 7.76
N SER A 285 -0.17 -4.82 8.04
CA SER A 285 -1.32 -4.67 7.15
C SER A 285 -0.94 -3.81 5.94
N HIS A 286 -1.54 -4.14 4.80
CA HIS A 286 -1.60 -3.29 3.62
C HIS A 286 -3.03 -2.82 3.43
N SER A 287 -3.19 -1.59 2.96
CA SER A 287 -4.48 -1.07 2.56
C SER A 287 -4.37 -0.24 1.30
N GLN A 288 -5.48 -0.20 0.59
CA GLN A 288 -5.63 0.53 -0.65
C GLN A 288 -7.10 0.87 -0.88
N HIS A 289 -7.35 2.00 -1.54
CA HIS A 289 -8.64 2.27 -2.14
C HIS A 289 -8.67 1.70 -3.56
N GLU A 290 -9.50 0.69 -3.78
CA GLU A 290 -9.66 0.05 -5.09
C GLU A 290 -10.81 0.70 -5.84
N LEU A 291 -10.53 1.24 -7.02
CA LEU A 291 -11.52 1.86 -7.88
C LEU A 291 -11.95 0.83 -8.93
N VAL A 292 -13.22 0.46 -8.90
CA VAL A 292 -13.84 -0.48 -9.84
C VAL A 292 -14.75 0.32 -10.76
N VAL A 293 -14.37 0.44 -12.02
CA VAL A 293 -15.11 1.16 -13.06
C VAL A 293 -15.61 0.17 -14.09
N ARG A 294 -16.92 0.14 -14.34
CA ARG A 294 -17.56 -0.74 -15.33
C ARG A 294 -18.52 0.06 -16.16
N GLY A 295 -18.46 -0.08 -17.48
CA GLY A 295 -19.39 0.62 -18.36
C GLY A 295 -19.03 0.59 -19.84
N PRO A 296 -19.74 1.38 -20.64
CA PRO A 296 -19.65 1.31 -22.10
C PRO A 296 -18.33 1.83 -22.68
N VAL A 297 -17.63 2.70 -21.96
CA VAL A 297 -16.49 3.46 -22.47
C VAL A 297 -15.18 3.01 -21.81
N VAL A 298 -15.19 2.78 -20.49
CA VAL A 298 -14.02 2.33 -19.74
C VAL A 298 -14.38 1.15 -18.85
N ASN A 299 -13.54 0.12 -18.85
CA ASN A 299 -13.61 -0.98 -17.90
C ASN A 299 -12.25 -1.15 -17.21
N ALA A 300 -12.13 -0.66 -15.98
CA ALA A 300 -10.85 -0.55 -15.28
C ALA A 300 -10.93 -0.99 -13.82
N ASP A 301 -9.85 -1.57 -13.33
CA ASP A 301 -9.58 -1.79 -11.91
C ASP A 301 -8.30 -1.07 -11.55
N LEU A 302 -8.37 -0.15 -10.59
CA LEU A 302 -7.22 0.61 -10.11
C LEU A 302 -7.05 0.45 -8.60
N SER A 303 -5.83 0.64 -8.12
CA SER A 303 -5.51 0.76 -6.70
C SER A 303 -4.87 2.11 -6.41
N PHE A 304 -5.29 2.76 -5.32
CA PHE A 304 -4.67 3.96 -4.79
C PHE A 304 -4.07 3.69 -3.41
N TYR A 305 -2.76 3.92 -3.26
CA TYR A 305 -2.01 3.78 -2.01
C TYR A 305 -0.65 4.48 -2.11
N PHE A 306 0.05 4.63 -0.98
CA PHE A 306 1.45 5.08 -0.94
C PHE A 306 2.39 3.88 -1.04
N GLY A 307 3.05 3.72 -2.19
CA GLY A 307 3.89 2.56 -2.48
C GLY A 307 5.30 2.69 -1.92
N ILE A 308 6.02 1.55 -1.87
CA ILE A 308 7.45 1.49 -1.54
C ILE A 308 8.34 2.25 -2.54
N ASP A 309 7.77 2.61 -3.69
CA ASP A 309 8.33 3.50 -4.70
C ASP A 309 8.32 4.98 -4.28
N GLY A 310 7.79 5.31 -3.10
CA GLY A 310 7.65 6.68 -2.62
C GLY A 310 6.59 7.48 -3.38
N GLN A 311 5.57 6.81 -3.93
CA GLN A 311 4.52 7.47 -4.70
C GLN A 311 3.12 7.19 -4.14
N ALA A 312 2.34 8.25 -3.92
CA ALA A 312 0.92 8.17 -3.66
C ALA A 312 0.21 8.44 -4.98
N VAL A 313 -0.15 7.38 -5.71
CA VAL A 313 -0.65 7.46 -7.10
C VAL A 313 -1.71 6.39 -7.36
N PHE A 314 -2.53 6.63 -8.37
CA PHE A 314 -3.42 5.62 -8.95
C PHE A 314 -2.58 4.64 -9.79
N ARG A 315 -2.80 3.34 -9.62
CA ARG A 315 -2.10 2.27 -10.33
C ARG A 315 -3.10 1.31 -10.96
N PRO A 316 -2.86 0.77 -12.16
CA PRO A 316 -3.69 -0.31 -12.69
C PRO A 316 -3.53 -1.57 -11.83
N SER A 317 -4.63 -2.20 -11.46
CA SER A 317 -4.63 -3.50 -10.80
C SER A 317 -4.53 -4.59 -11.87
N VAL A 318 -3.49 -5.41 -11.83
CA VAL A 318 -3.25 -6.47 -12.82
C VAL A 318 -2.71 -7.76 -12.20
N THR A 319 -2.23 -7.68 -10.97
CA THR A 319 -1.63 -8.79 -10.25
C THR A 319 -2.69 -9.55 -9.46
N ARG A 320 -2.43 -10.84 -9.26
CA ARG A 320 -3.21 -11.73 -8.44
C ARG A 320 -2.58 -11.77 -7.06
N ASP A 321 -3.37 -11.44 -6.04
CA ASP A 321 -2.97 -11.58 -4.65
C ASP A 321 -2.57 -13.03 -4.32
N GLN A 322 -1.52 -13.20 -3.52
CA GLN A 322 -1.16 -14.51 -2.97
C GLN A 322 -2.23 -14.96 -1.95
N ALA A 323 -2.56 -16.25 -1.93
CA ALA A 323 -3.71 -16.74 -1.18
C ALA A 323 -3.63 -16.46 0.34
N TRP A 324 -2.43 -16.33 0.90
CA TRP A 324 -2.24 -16.09 2.33
C TRP A 324 -2.39 -14.63 2.76
N VAL A 325 -2.33 -13.66 1.83
CA VAL A 325 -2.47 -12.23 2.15
C VAL A 325 -3.90 -11.86 2.55
N MET A 326 -4.86 -12.76 2.25
CA MET A 326 -6.29 -12.61 2.50
C MET A 326 -6.85 -11.38 1.78
N GLY A 327 -7.98 -10.86 2.24
CA GLY A 327 -8.60 -9.68 1.65
C GLY A 327 -9.96 -9.39 2.26
N ARG A 328 -10.14 -8.17 2.76
CA ARG A 328 -11.44 -7.69 3.23
C ARG A 328 -11.69 -6.27 2.79
N VAL A 329 -12.90 -6.03 2.28
CA VAL A 329 -13.41 -4.68 2.03
C VAL A 329 -14.01 -4.13 3.32
N ALA A 330 -13.30 -3.22 3.98
CA ALA A 330 -13.75 -2.59 5.22
C ALA A 330 -14.94 -1.64 4.97
N HIS A 331 -14.87 -0.85 3.89
CA HIS A 331 -15.93 0.09 3.49
C HIS A 331 -16.12 0.04 1.97
N ARG A 332 -17.36 0.28 1.52
CA ARG A 332 -17.71 0.46 0.11
C ARG A 332 -18.32 1.84 -0.08
N TYR A 333 -17.81 2.58 -1.05
CA TYR A 333 -18.29 3.90 -1.42
C TYR A 333 -18.87 3.87 -2.83
N ARG A 334 -20.02 4.51 -3.01
CA ARG A 334 -20.73 4.65 -4.30
C ARG A 334 -21.29 6.07 -4.40
N GLY A 335 -21.63 6.51 -5.62
CA GLY A 335 -22.21 7.84 -5.85
C GLY A 335 -21.29 8.95 -5.32
N GLU A 336 -21.87 9.92 -4.60
CA GLU A 336 -21.12 11.06 -4.05
C GLU A 336 -19.98 10.65 -3.10
N ASP A 337 -20.15 9.59 -2.32
CA ASP A 337 -19.08 9.12 -1.43
C ASP A 337 -17.88 8.60 -2.22
N ALA A 338 -18.11 7.89 -3.34
CA ALA A 338 -17.04 7.47 -4.23
C ALA A 338 -16.32 8.67 -4.86
N MET A 339 -17.09 9.69 -5.28
CA MET A 339 -16.53 10.92 -5.85
C MET A 339 -15.70 11.71 -4.83
N GLU A 340 -16.12 11.72 -3.57
CA GLU A 340 -15.36 12.36 -2.49
C GLU A 340 -14.04 11.62 -2.21
N VAL A 341 -14.07 10.29 -2.17
CA VAL A 341 -12.83 9.49 -2.04
C VAL A 341 -11.86 9.74 -3.19
N ILE A 342 -12.35 9.78 -4.43
CA ILE A 342 -11.54 10.05 -5.62
C ILE A 342 -10.97 11.47 -5.60
N ARG A 343 -11.76 12.46 -5.14
CA ARG A 343 -11.27 13.83 -4.94
C ARG A 343 -10.15 13.87 -3.91
N LEU A 344 -10.33 13.25 -2.76
CA LEU A 344 -9.32 13.20 -1.69
C LEU A 344 -8.04 12.53 -2.17
N ALA A 345 -8.14 11.39 -2.86
CA ALA A 345 -6.99 10.72 -3.46
C ALA A 345 -6.22 11.67 -4.39
N GLY A 346 -6.90 12.41 -5.27
CA GLY A 346 -6.25 13.38 -6.14
C GLY A 346 -5.58 14.54 -5.41
N VAL A 347 -6.19 15.07 -4.34
CA VAL A 347 -5.55 16.10 -3.50
C VAL A 347 -4.31 15.54 -2.78
N ILE A 348 -4.35 14.29 -2.33
CA ILE A 348 -3.23 13.59 -1.70
C ILE A 348 -2.07 13.42 -2.67
N VAL A 349 -2.32 12.96 -3.92
CA VAL A 349 -1.28 12.85 -4.97
C VAL A 349 -0.50 14.16 -5.09
N ARG A 350 -1.23 15.28 -5.22
CA ARG A 350 -0.64 16.61 -5.37
C ARG A 350 0.16 17.05 -4.14
N ALA A 351 -0.38 16.83 -2.94
CA ALA A 351 0.31 17.19 -1.70
C ALA A 351 1.62 16.40 -1.55
N TYR A 352 1.60 15.09 -1.78
CA TYR A 352 2.79 14.24 -1.71
C TYR A 352 3.83 14.61 -2.77
N ASP A 353 3.40 14.93 -3.99
CA ASP A 353 4.30 15.42 -5.04
C ASP A 353 4.99 16.74 -4.62
N ALA A 354 4.23 17.70 -4.08
CA ALA A 354 4.78 18.96 -3.58
C ALA A 354 5.72 18.79 -2.38
N ILE A 355 5.43 17.86 -1.47
CA ILE A 355 6.32 17.52 -0.34
C ILE A 355 7.62 16.93 -0.85
N LYS A 356 7.57 15.93 -1.75
CA LYS A 356 8.77 15.29 -2.30
C LYS A 356 9.65 16.27 -3.07
N ARG A 357 9.06 17.21 -3.81
CA ARG A 357 9.82 18.29 -4.46
C ARG A 357 10.56 19.19 -3.47
N ARG A 358 10.01 19.40 -2.28
CA ARG A 358 10.65 20.15 -1.19
C ARG A 358 11.67 19.33 -0.40
N HIS A 359 11.53 18.00 -0.45
CA HIS A 359 12.32 17.04 0.32
C HIS A 359 12.91 15.92 -0.56
N PRO A 360 13.69 16.24 -1.61
CA PRO A 360 14.28 15.22 -2.49
C PRO A 360 15.33 14.35 -1.76
N GLU A 361 15.81 14.78 -0.60
CA GLU A 361 16.76 14.04 0.25
C GLU A 361 16.14 12.84 0.98
N LEU A 362 14.82 12.67 0.95
CA LEU A 362 14.18 11.58 1.68
C LEU A 362 14.47 10.23 1.00
N PRO A 363 14.98 9.24 1.75
CA PRO A 363 15.29 7.94 1.19
C PRO A 363 14.02 7.24 0.71
N PHE A 364 14.13 6.42 -0.34
CA PHE A 364 13.01 5.68 -0.93
C PHE A 364 11.82 6.59 -1.31
N GLY A 365 12.10 7.82 -1.77
CA GLY A 365 11.06 8.80 -2.12
C GLY A 365 10.18 9.19 -0.94
N GLY A 366 10.69 9.06 0.30
CA GLY A 366 9.95 9.36 1.51
C GLY A 366 9.13 8.20 2.07
N TYR A 367 9.28 6.97 1.58
CA TYR A 367 8.64 5.83 2.23
C TYR A 367 9.05 5.75 3.72
N TYR A 368 8.09 5.46 4.59
CA TYR A 368 8.15 5.56 6.05
C TYR A 368 8.15 6.99 6.62
N ALA A 369 8.88 7.95 6.02
CA ALA A 369 8.92 9.33 6.50
C ALA A 369 7.62 10.10 6.19
N LEU A 370 7.11 9.94 4.97
CA LEU A 370 5.83 10.46 4.51
C LEU A 370 4.68 9.51 4.81
N GLY A 371 4.97 8.30 5.30
CA GLY A 371 4.00 7.26 5.63
C GLY A 371 4.34 5.91 4.99
N VAL A 372 3.46 4.94 5.18
CA VAL A 372 3.42 3.68 4.42
C VAL A 372 2.09 3.60 3.66
N CYS A 373 1.83 2.48 3.00
CA CYS A 373 0.59 2.26 2.23
C CYS A 373 -0.68 2.60 3.01
N ASN A 374 -0.68 2.39 4.33
CA ASN A 374 -1.81 2.67 5.21
C ASN A 374 -2.07 4.16 5.46
N ASP A 375 -1.06 5.02 5.46
CA ASP A 375 -1.18 6.41 5.92
C ASP A 375 -2.14 7.23 5.04
N VAL A 376 -2.01 7.16 3.71
CA VAL A 376 -2.90 7.89 2.78
C VAL A 376 -4.34 7.36 2.83
N ASN A 377 -4.50 6.05 3.03
CA ASN A 377 -5.82 5.42 3.13
C ASN A 377 -6.48 5.76 4.48
N ALA A 378 -5.70 5.90 5.55
CA ALA A 378 -6.18 6.34 6.86
C ALA A 378 -6.65 7.79 6.86
N MET A 379 -6.01 8.67 6.09
CA MET A 379 -6.49 10.06 5.91
C MET A 379 -7.88 10.07 5.26
N ILE A 380 -8.08 9.25 4.22
CA ILE A 380 -9.38 9.13 3.54
C ILE A 380 -10.42 8.51 4.49
N GLU A 381 -10.10 7.40 5.16
CA GLU A 381 -11.02 6.76 6.12
C GLU A 381 -11.40 7.72 7.25
N LEU A 382 -10.43 8.45 7.81
CA LEU A 382 -10.67 9.47 8.83
C LEU A 382 -11.62 10.55 8.34
N ARG A 383 -11.43 11.06 7.11
CA ARG A 383 -12.30 12.08 6.51
C ARG A 383 -13.72 11.57 6.26
N MET A 384 -13.87 10.32 5.84
CA MET A 384 -15.15 9.71 5.48
C MET A 384 -15.92 9.17 6.67
N ARG A 385 -15.24 8.75 7.74
CA ARG A 385 -15.84 8.03 8.88
C ARG A 385 -15.68 8.75 10.22
N GLY A 386 -14.87 9.81 10.28
CA GLY A 386 -14.53 10.54 11.51
C GLY A 386 -13.51 9.82 12.39
N ALA A 387 -13.05 8.63 11.99
CA ALA A 387 -12.02 7.84 12.65
C ALA A 387 -11.34 6.92 11.64
N THR A 388 -10.15 6.41 11.97
CA THR A 388 -9.47 5.37 11.17
C THR A 388 -9.26 4.11 11.99
N THR A 389 -9.37 2.96 11.33
CA THR A 389 -9.11 1.62 11.85
C THR A 389 -7.76 1.07 11.42
N LEU A 390 -6.97 1.84 10.65
CA LEU A 390 -5.72 1.38 10.06
C LEU A 390 -4.55 1.41 11.04
N PHE A 391 -3.66 0.42 10.90
CA PHE A 391 -2.44 0.24 11.68
C PHE A 391 -1.42 -0.60 10.87
N PRO A 392 -0.12 -0.26 10.87
CA PRO A 392 0.50 0.91 11.50
C PRO A 392 0.31 2.18 10.67
N LEU A 393 0.42 3.33 11.32
CA LEU A 393 0.57 4.66 10.72
C LEU A 393 1.90 5.26 11.15
N THR A 394 2.68 5.68 10.17
CA THR A 394 4.11 5.95 10.34
C THR A 394 4.53 7.37 10.02
N LEU A 395 3.71 8.12 9.28
CA LEU A 395 4.08 9.42 8.74
C LEU A 395 4.63 10.35 9.82
N ASP A 396 5.53 11.23 9.41
CA ASP A 396 6.08 12.26 10.26
C ASP A 396 5.39 13.61 9.94
N PRO A 397 4.61 14.19 10.89
CA PRO A 397 3.88 15.44 10.67
C PRO A 397 4.77 16.61 10.24
N GLN A 398 6.07 16.57 10.52
CA GLN A 398 6.98 17.66 10.16
C GLN A 398 7.06 17.93 8.64
N PHE A 399 6.68 16.95 7.80
CA PHE A 399 6.64 17.13 6.34
C PHE A 399 5.29 17.67 5.84
N PHE A 400 4.27 17.65 6.69
CA PHE A 400 2.88 17.98 6.38
C PHE A 400 2.47 19.32 7.01
N THR A 401 3.34 20.32 6.91
CA THR A 401 3.15 21.65 7.55
C THR A 401 2.25 22.59 6.76
N ASP A 402 1.65 22.15 5.65
CA ASP A 402 0.72 22.99 4.92
C ASP A 402 -0.61 23.13 5.67
N GLU A 403 -1.22 24.31 5.62
CA GLU A 403 -2.58 24.51 6.15
C GLU A 403 -3.65 23.92 5.20
N GLY A 404 -3.26 23.00 4.32
CA GLY A 404 -4.14 22.34 3.37
C GLY A 404 -5.03 21.29 4.03
N GLU A 405 -5.96 20.73 3.26
CA GLU A 405 -6.80 19.62 3.73
C GLU A 405 -5.94 18.39 4.11
N VAL A 406 -4.90 18.09 3.33
CA VAL A 406 -4.01 16.94 3.58
C VAL A 406 -3.15 17.15 4.82
N GLY A 407 -2.55 18.34 5.02
CA GLY A 407 -1.82 18.66 6.24
C GLY A 407 -2.67 18.46 7.50
N ARG A 408 -3.89 19.02 7.52
CA ARG A 408 -4.83 18.83 8.65
C ARG A 408 -5.21 17.37 8.90
N LEU A 409 -5.42 16.59 7.83
CA LEU A 409 -5.70 15.16 7.96
C LEU A 409 -4.49 14.40 8.53
N ALA A 410 -3.29 14.68 8.04
CA ALA A 410 -2.05 14.08 8.53
C ALA A 410 -1.79 14.39 10.01
N GLU A 411 -2.00 15.64 10.43
CA GLU A 411 -1.89 16.06 11.84
C GLU A 411 -2.90 15.34 12.75
N SER A 412 -4.07 15.01 12.22
CA SER A 412 -5.16 14.36 12.95
C SER A 412 -5.02 12.84 13.05
N LEU A 413 -4.05 12.23 12.34
CA LEU A 413 -3.86 10.78 12.39
C LEU A 413 -3.31 10.32 13.77
N PRO A 414 -3.79 9.18 14.28
CA PRO A 414 -3.22 8.56 15.48
C PRO A 414 -1.92 7.81 15.16
N LEU A 415 -0.80 8.53 15.08
CA LEU A 415 0.48 7.97 14.63
C LEU A 415 1.09 6.98 15.62
N ASP A 416 1.56 5.84 15.11
CA ASP A 416 2.16 4.74 15.89
C ASP A 416 3.69 4.80 15.93
N SER A 417 4.30 5.72 15.16
CA SER A 417 5.75 5.96 15.13
C SER A 417 6.27 6.81 16.30
N ARG A 418 5.38 7.42 17.09
CA ARG A 418 5.75 8.33 18.19
C ARG A 418 6.31 7.57 19.40
N TRP A 419 7.27 8.17 20.09
CA TRP A 419 7.87 7.60 21.29
C TRP A 419 6.81 7.32 22.36
N ARG A 420 6.71 6.05 22.81
CA ARG A 420 5.73 5.54 23.79
C ARG A 420 4.26 5.57 23.34
N ALA A 421 3.97 5.76 22.05
CA ALA A 421 2.62 5.56 21.56
C ALA A 421 2.29 4.06 21.63
N VAL A 422 1.36 3.70 22.51
CA VAL A 422 0.75 2.37 22.49
C VAL A 422 -0.38 2.43 21.46
N ALA A 423 -0.28 1.63 20.41
CA ALA A 423 -1.29 1.59 19.36
C ALA A 423 -2.64 1.15 19.95
N ASP A 424 -3.73 1.80 19.53
CA ASP A 424 -5.08 1.42 19.96
C ASP A 424 -5.35 -0.03 19.50
N PRO A 425 -5.64 -0.97 20.43
CA PRO A 425 -5.99 -2.35 20.09
C PRO A 425 -7.11 -2.45 19.05
N ARG A 426 -8.05 -1.50 19.04
CA ARG A 426 -9.14 -1.47 18.06
C ARG A 426 -8.64 -1.22 16.64
N ARG A 427 -7.57 -0.43 16.47
CA ARG A 427 -6.94 -0.20 15.17
C ARG A 427 -6.13 -1.41 14.73
N ILE A 428 -5.36 -2.02 15.64
CA ILE A 428 -4.65 -3.27 15.32
C ILE A 428 -5.65 -4.34 14.82
N LEU A 429 -6.72 -4.59 15.57
CA LEU A 429 -7.75 -5.57 15.19
C LEU A 429 -8.56 -5.12 13.96
N GLY A 430 -8.82 -3.82 13.82
CA GLY A 430 -9.54 -3.23 12.71
C GLY A 430 -8.77 -3.28 11.39
N SER A 431 -7.44 -3.32 11.45
CA SER A 431 -6.56 -3.43 10.28
C SER A 431 -6.44 -4.85 9.70
N LEU A 432 -6.94 -5.87 10.41
CA LEU A 432 -6.86 -7.26 9.95
C LEU A 432 -7.65 -7.46 8.64
N PRO A 433 -7.17 -8.30 7.72
CA PRO A 433 -7.81 -8.54 6.42
C PRO A 433 -8.93 -9.59 6.46
N VAL A 434 -9.49 -9.86 7.65
CA VAL A 434 -10.54 -10.85 7.86
C VAL A 434 -11.51 -10.38 8.95
N ASP A 435 -12.79 -10.72 8.79
CA ASP A 435 -13.79 -10.54 9.85
C ASP A 435 -13.80 -11.75 10.81
N ASP A 436 -13.75 -12.95 10.23
CA ASP A 436 -13.65 -14.21 10.95
C ASP A 436 -12.18 -14.57 11.22
N LEU A 437 -11.81 -14.62 12.49
CA LEU A 437 -10.46 -15.00 12.91
C LEU A 437 -10.12 -16.45 12.54
N ALA A 438 -11.10 -17.33 12.32
CA ALA A 438 -10.86 -18.69 11.86
C ALA A 438 -10.20 -18.71 10.47
N ALA A 439 -10.38 -17.66 9.65
CA ALA A 439 -9.76 -17.53 8.34
C ALA A 439 -8.27 -17.14 8.39
N LEU A 440 -7.75 -16.70 9.54
CA LEU A 440 -6.33 -16.34 9.65
C LEU A 440 -5.44 -17.56 9.34
N PRO A 441 -4.38 -17.41 8.53
CA PRO A 441 -3.59 -18.54 8.03
C PRO A 441 -2.79 -19.24 9.14
N LEU A 442 -2.38 -18.49 10.17
CA LEU A 442 -1.50 -18.99 11.23
C LEU A 442 -2.28 -19.25 12.53
N PRO A 443 -2.31 -20.50 13.03
CA PRO A 443 -3.00 -20.83 14.28
C PRO A 443 -2.52 -20.02 15.49
N SER A 444 -1.21 -19.77 15.62
CA SER A 444 -0.70 -18.99 16.76
C SER A 444 -1.17 -17.54 16.74
N LEU A 445 -1.19 -16.91 15.56
CA LEU A 445 -1.73 -15.55 15.40
C LEU A 445 -3.22 -15.52 15.77
N ARG A 446 -3.99 -16.50 15.28
CA ARG A 446 -5.41 -16.61 15.58
C ARG A 446 -5.70 -16.65 17.08
N GLU A 447 -4.97 -17.48 17.82
CA GLU A 447 -5.17 -17.62 19.27
C GLU A 447 -4.78 -16.35 20.04
N ASP A 448 -3.71 -15.66 19.63
CA ASP A 448 -3.31 -14.41 20.27
C ASP A 448 -4.31 -13.29 20.02
N VAL A 449 -4.77 -13.16 18.78
CA VAL A 449 -5.79 -12.17 18.40
C VAL A 449 -7.11 -12.43 19.13
N LYS A 450 -7.52 -13.70 19.29
CA LYS A 450 -8.70 -14.07 20.09
C LYS A 450 -8.57 -13.63 21.54
N LYS A 451 -7.44 -13.92 22.18
CA LYS A 451 -7.18 -13.54 23.59
C LYS A 451 -7.22 -12.02 23.77
N VAL A 452 -6.55 -11.28 22.88
CA VAL A 452 -6.55 -9.82 22.89
C VAL A 452 -7.95 -9.25 22.67
N ARG A 453 -8.71 -9.78 21.70
CA ARG A 453 -10.10 -9.37 21.44
C ARG A 453 -10.99 -9.62 22.66
N ALA A 454 -10.91 -10.81 23.26
CA ALA A 454 -11.70 -11.16 24.45
C ALA A 454 -11.37 -10.24 25.64
N ALA A 455 -10.10 -9.94 25.88
CA ALA A 455 -9.70 -9.00 26.93
C ALA A 455 -10.27 -7.60 26.67
N LEU A 456 -10.17 -7.09 25.44
CA LEU A 456 -10.73 -5.78 25.07
C LEU A 456 -12.26 -5.71 25.22
N GLU A 457 -12.97 -6.80 24.94
CA GLU A 457 -14.42 -6.90 25.12
C GLU A 457 -14.81 -6.96 26.59
N SER A 458 -14.02 -7.66 27.42
CA SER A 458 -14.23 -7.76 28.86
C SER A 458 -13.89 -6.47 29.63
N ASP A 459 -12.90 -5.70 29.15
CA ASP A 459 -12.46 -4.44 29.75
C ASP A 459 -13.27 -3.23 29.26
N ARG A 460 -14.31 -3.44 28.45
CA ARG A 460 -15.33 -2.40 28.28
C ARG A 460 -15.94 -2.19 29.66
N PRO A 461 -15.71 -1.04 30.32
CA PRO A 461 -16.45 -0.72 31.53
C PRO A 461 -17.91 -0.84 31.12
N SER A 462 -18.74 -1.50 31.93
CA SER A 462 -20.17 -1.51 31.69
C SER A 462 -20.62 -0.04 31.64
N ARG A 463 -20.67 0.56 30.44
CA ARG A 463 -21.04 1.97 30.21
C ARG A 463 -22.54 2.21 30.46
N TYR A 464 -23.16 1.31 31.23
CA TYR A 464 -24.50 1.35 31.79
C TYR A 464 -24.54 0.79 33.24
N ALA A 465 -23.50 0.94 34.04
CA ALA A 465 -23.70 0.97 35.48
C ALA A 465 -24.19 2.38 35.84
N ALA A 466 -25.51 2.54 35.95
CA ALA A 466 -26.20 3.76 36.38
C ALA A 466 -25.80 4.30 37.78
N GLY A 467 -24.71 3.79 38.38
CA GLY A 467 -24.21 4.17 39.70
C GLY A 467 -23.38 5.46 39.72
N ASP A 468 -22.60 5.76 38.68
CA ASP A 468 -21.72 6.96 38.72
C ASP A 468 -22.50 8.27 38.52
N VAL A 469 -23.62 8.24 37.81
CA VAL A 469 -24.56 9.38 37.75
C VAL A 469 -25.24 9.60 39.09
N ALA A 470 -25.53 8.52 39.84
CA ALA A 470 -26.09 8.63 41.18
C ALA A 470 -25.08 9.21 42.19
N LEU A 471 -23.79 8.89 42.06
CA LEU A 471 -22.75 9.41 42.95
C LEU A 471 -22.47 10.90 42.69
N LEU A 472 -22.40 11.32 41.42
CA LEU A 472 -22.28 12.73 41.05
C LEU A 472 -23.53 13.54 41.43
N GLY A 473 -24.73 12.95 41.26
CA GLY A 473 -25.98 13.55 41.72
C GLY A 473 -26.02 13.74 43.25
N ALA A 474 -25.56 12.75 44.02
CA ALA A 474 -25.49 12.83 45.47
C ALA A 474 -24.47 13.88 45.95
N ALA A 475 -23.29 13.96 45.32
CA ALA A 475 -22.28 14.98 45.64
C ALA A 475 -22.79 16.41 45.35
N ALA A 476 -23.47 16.61 44.22
CA ALA A 476 -24.09 17.90 43.88
C ALA A 476 -25.20 18.29 44.88
N ALA A 477 -26.01 17.33 45.33
CA ALA A 477 -27.05 17.55 46.34
C ALA A 477 -26.45 17.96 47.70
N VAL A 478 -25.36 17.32 48.13
CA VAL A 478 -24.68 17.67 49.40
C VAL A 478 -24.09 19.08 49.34
N ILE A 479 -23.47 19.47 48.22
CA ILE A 479 -22.91 20.81 48.03
C ILE A 479 -24.03 21.87 48.05
N LEU A 480 -25.17 21.61 47.39
CA LEU A 480 -26.32 22.51 47.41
C LEU A 480 -26.90 22.68 48.83
N VAL A 481 -27.04 21.59 49.58
CA VAL A 481 -27.52 21.65 50.97
C VAL A 481 -26.54 22.41 51.87
N ALA A 482 -25.23 22.17 51.73
CA ALA A 482 -24.21 22.88 52.49
C ALA A 482 -24.16 24.39 52.14
N GLY A 483 -24.32 24.73 50.86
CA GLY A 483 -24.41 26.11 50.40
C GLY A 483 -25.65 26.82 50.97
N LEU A 484 -26.82 26.20 50.87
CA LEU A 484 -28.07 26.74 51.43
C LEU A 484 -27.99 26.92 52.95
N TRP A 485 -27.34 26.00 53.66
CA TRP A 485 -27.18 26.10 55.12
C TRP A 485 -26.23 27.25 55.51
N SER A 486 -25.15 27.45 54.74
CA SER A 486 -24.19 28.53 54.93
C SER A 486 -24.85 29.91 54.72
N VAL A 487 -25.68 30.06 53.69
CA VAL A 487 -26.46 31.29 53.45
C VAL A 487 -27.42 31.56 54.60
N ARG A 488 -28.12 30.54 55.11
CA ARG A 488 -29.03 30.68 56.25
C ARG A 488 -28.29 31.15 57.51
N LEU A 489 -27.11 30.60 57.80
CA LEU A 489 -26.28 31.01 58.94
C LEU A 489 -25.79 32.46 58.82
N TRP A 490 -25.49 32.91 57.61
CA TRP A 490 -25.09 34.30 57.34
C TRP A 490 -26.23 35.29 57.66
N PHE A 491 -27.46 35.01 57.20
CA PHE A 491 -28.62 35.86 57.52
C PHE A 491 -28.98 35.89 59.01
N VAL A 492 -28.75 34.81 59.75
CA VAL A 492 -28.99 34.77 61.21
C VAL A 492 -27.94 35.60 61.97
N ARG A 493 -26.69 35.61 61.51
CA ARG A 493 -25.63 36.42 62.13
C ARG A 493 -25.73 37.91 61.81
N GLY A 494 -26.26 38.29 60.64
CA GLY A 494 -26.45 39.69 60.26
C GLY A 494 -27.64 40.42 60.93
N ARG A 495 -28.42 39.75 61.78
CA ARG A 495 -29.56 40.32 62.52
C ARG A 495 -29.34 40.41 64.05
N ARG A 496 -28.12 40.13 64.52
CA ARG A 496 -27.66 40.47 65.86
C ARG A 496 -26.62 41.57 65.73
#